data_AF-A0A7I8WSK0-F1
#
_entry.id   AF-A0A7I8WSK0-F1
#
_cell.length_a   1.000
_cell.length_b   1.000
_cell.length_c   1.000
_cell.angle_alpha   90.00
_cell.angle_beta   90.00
_cell.angle_gamma   90.00
#
_symmetry.space_group_name_H-M   'P 1'
#
loop_
_entity.id
_entity.type
_entity.pdbx_description
1 polymer ?
#
loop_
_entity_poly.entity_id
_entity_poly.type
_entity_poly.pdbx_seq_one_letter_code
_entity_poly.pdbx_strand_id
1 'polypeptide(L)'
;MIVKSKSGKRKIETTFLGEITAPKLRQFDPCSSPQTSVQISENTFKCSAHNIPSANIVYKARQTKVEEYEVAAATDRPIVEAVLERLKIQASTNGKTQIEPPKVQKVLSVRLRSNDKNINLIQVQNVERKIAEGATVKAMNNDLVAWTNHVFENIILLAANEIYTAIVTSCQSLQVFHTSTGMKLLDWLIDKPVSLVTLNCDFLLLITSDLNVIVINLDIQTIHAKLSFQSLLNNKGVSISAAALTDNGVPLVVLNNGESLYFDLKINVWVQIETASNSLASIDSYLDVIKKSVPYGVISRLFSLSKPYKKFDISYQSAKTIDEENALEVLINALIALDSPEELRLIIIVFVQRLLVNGRHHKLNLVVHRLESTLTARSIDFSPIKEDIQRICKEFSVTLEEIERRSATPLISDDILSDDELL
;
A
#
# COMPACT_ATOMS: atom_id res chain seq x y z
N MET A 1 15.26 -6.85 52.12
CA MET A 1 15.70 -7.73 53.23
C MET A 1 15.04 -9.08 53.02
N ILE A 2 15.80 -10.13 52.69
CA ILE A 2 15.26 -11.44 52.26
C ILE A 2 15.37 -12.42 53.42
N VAL A 3 14.23 -12.89 53.94
CA VAL A 3 14.16 -14.02 54.87
C VAL A 3 13.59 -15.22 54.11
N LYS A 4 14.35 -16.31 54.03
CA LYS A 4 13.88 -17.59 53.50
C LYS A 4 13.09 -18.33 54.57
N SER A 5 11.89 -18.79 54.24
CA SER A 5 11.09 -19.72 55.04
C SER A 5 10.93 -21.05 54.29
N LYS A 6 11.19 -22.16 55.00
CA LYS A 6 11.00 -23.55 54.57
C LYS A 6 9.58 -24.00 54.93
N SER A 7 8.61 -23.72 54.06
CA SER A 7 7.42 -24.57 53.89
C SER A 7 6.58 -24.02 52.73
N GLY A 8 6.39 -24.84 51.70
CA GLY A 8 5.69 -24.47 50.49
C GLY A 8 4.18 -24.36 50.69
N LYS A 9 3.71 -23.18 51.12
CA LYS A 9 2.35 -22.67 50.86
C LYS A 9 2.42 -21.15 50.75
N ARG A 10 2.29 -20.61 49.53
CA ARG A 10 2.22 -19.16 49.30
C ARG A 10 0.81 -18.68 49.64
N LYS A 11 0.69 -17.92 50.73
CA LYS A 11 -0.48 -17.10 51.06
C LYS A 11 -0.13 -15.67 50.68
N ILE A 12 -0.91 -15.04 49.82
CA ILE A 12 -0.74 -13.64 49.43
C ILE A 12 -1.40 -12.81 50.54
N GLU A 13 -0.60 -12.11 51.34
CA GLU A 13 -1.08 -11.06 52.23
C GLU A 13 -0.96 -9.73 51.49
N THR A 14 -2.11 -9.12 51.22
CA THR A 14 -2.21 -7.77 50.64
C THR A 14 -1.91 -6.75 51.73
N THR A 15 -0.67 -6.29 51.81
CA THR A 15 -0.30 -5.15 52.64
C THR A 15 -0.75 -3.88 51.93
N PHE A 16 -1.83 -3.27 52.42
CA PHE A 16 -2.25 -1.92 52.05
C PHE A 16 -1.21 -0.92 52.56
N LEU A 17 -0.52 -0.25 51.62
CA LEU A 17 0.31 0.91 51.89
C LEU A 17 -0.55 2.17 51.70
N GLY A 18 -0.42 3.05 52.69
CA GLY A 18 -1.24 4.22 52.99
C GLY A 18 -1.65 5.14 51.84
N GLU A 19 -2.81 5.74 52.06
CA GLU A 19 -3.41 6.86 51.35
C GLU A 19 -2.38 7.97 51.03
N ILE A 20 -2.20 8.25 49.74
CA ILE A 20 -1.56 9.49 49.30
C ILE A 20 -2.70 10.48 48.99
N THR A 21 -2.79 11.49 49.85
CA THR A 21 -3.73 12.61 49.75
C THR A 21 -3.44 13.42 48.49
N ALA A 22 -4.46 13.62 47.65
CA ALA A 22 -4.38 14.40 46.41
C ALA A 22 -4.13 15.91 46.70
N PRO A 23 -3.25 16.59 45.96
CA PRO A 23 -3.16 18.04 46.02
C PRO A 23 -4.28 18.70 45.20
N LYS A 24 -4.86 19.75 45.79
CA LYS A 24 -6.00 20.53 45.31
C LYS A 24 -5.76 21.12 43.91
N LEU A 25 -6.73 20.88 43.02
CA LEU A 25 -6.96 21.63 41.78
C LEU A 25 -7.15 23.11 42.09
N ARG A 26 -6.31 23.98 41.52
CA ARG A 26 -6.57 25.42 41.45
C ARG A 26 -7.42 25.69 40.21
N GLN A 27 -8.59 26.25 40.44
CA GLN A 27 -9.44 26.89 39.43
C GLN A 27 -8.66 28.06 38.80
N PHE A 28 -8.62 28.10 37.47
CA PHE A 28 -8.24 29.29 36.71
C PHE A 28 -9.49 29.78 35.99
N ASP A 29 -10.00 30.93 36.42
CA ASP A 29 -10.98 31.71 35.67
C ASP A 29 -10.29 32.60 34.62
N PRO A 30 -10.99 32.96 33.53
CA PRO A 30 -10.40 33.52 32.33
C PRO A 30 -10.52 35.05 32.32
N CYS A 31 -9.45 35.77 31.94
CA CYS A 31 -9.60 37.09 31.30
C CYS A 31 -8.34 37.61 30.62
N SER A 32 -8.59 38.15 29.42
CA SER A 32 -7.93 39.27 28.75
C SER A 32 -6.44 39.17 28.41
N SER A 33 -6.15 38.80 27.16
CA SER A 33 -4.95 39.24 26.45
C SER A 33 -5.30 40.38 25.46
N PRO A 34 -4.42 41.39 25.32
CA PRO A 34 -4.64 42.56 24.48
C PRO A 34 -4.33 42.28 23.01
N GLN A 35 -5.11 42.91 22.13
CA GLN A 35 -4.88 42.98 20.70
C GLN A 35 -3.56 43.71 20.42
N THR A 36 -2.63 43.05 19.74
CA THR A 36 -1.50 43.71 19.05
C THR A 36 -1.51 43.23 17.61
N SER A 37 -1.92 44.13 16.72
CA SER A 37 -1.88 43.99 15.27
C SER A 37 -0.44 44.03 14.78
N VAL A 38 0.02 42.95 14.15
CA VAL A 38 1.25 42.96 13.34
C VAL A 38 0.86 42.65 11.91
N GLN A 39 1.04 43.65 11.04
CA GLN A 39 0.96 43.52 9.59
C GLN A 39 2.14 42.68 9.10
N ILE A 40 1.86 41.60 8.36
CA ILE A 40 2.86 40.87 7.60
C ILE A 40 2.51 41.02 6.12
N SER A 41 3.42 41.66 5.40
CA SER A 41 3.41 41.91 3.97
C SER A 41 3.55 40.61 3.18
N GLU A 42 2.68 40.43 2.18
CA GLU A 42 2.75 39.40 1.15
C GLU A 42 3.99 39.63 0.27
N ASN A 43 5.00 38.76 0.41
CA ASN A 43 6.06 38.64 -0.58
C ASN A 43 5.77 37.44 -1.48
N THR A 44 5.36 37.77 -2.69
CA THR A 44 5.17 36.88 -3.83
C THR A 44 6.54 36.40 -4.34
N PHE A 45 6.84 35.11 -4.16
CA PHE A 45 7.93 34.46 -4.90
C PHE A 45 7.37 33.74 -6.13
N LYS A 46 7.59 34.36 -7.29
CA LYS A 46 7.47 33.75 -8.62
C LYS A 46 8.61 32.76 -8.82
N CYS A 47 8.32 31.48 -9.00
CA CYS A 47 9.26 30.54 -9.60
C CYS A 47 8.96 30.42 -11.09
N SER A 48 9.93 30.85 -11.90
CA SER A 48 9.92 30.83 -13.35
C SER A 48 9.99 29.40 -13.89
N ALA A 49 9.09 29.10 -14.83
CA ALA A 49 9.15 27.93 -15.68
C ALA A 49 10.46 27.88 -16.48
N HIS A 50 11.11 26.72 -16.48
CA HIS A 50 12.12 26.37 -17.48
C HIS A 50 11.65 25.16 -18.27
N ASN A 51 11.58 25.39 -19.58
CA ASN A 51 11.16 24.50 -20.64
C ASN A 51 12.02 23.23 -20.69
N ILE A 52 11.36 22.07 -20.77
CA ILE A 52 11.98 20.84 -21.29
C ILE A 52 11.16 20.42 -22.52
N PRO A 53 11.78 20.14 -23.68
CA PRO A 53 11.06 19.97 -24.94
C PRO A 53 10.37 18.61 -25.03
N SER A 54 9.12 18.63 -25.51
CA SER A 54 8.31 17.48 -25.84
C SER A 54 8.91 16.69 -27.01
N ALA A 55 9.40 15.48 -26.76
CA ALA A 55 9.79 14.55 -27.81
C ALA A 55 8.58 13.75 -28.28
N ASN A 56 8.19 13.97 -29.54
CA ASN A 56 7.20 13.19 -30.28
C ASN A 56 7.66 11.72 -30.40
N ILE A 57 6.90 10.79 -29.84
CA ILE A 57 7.05 9.36 -30.14
C ILE A 57 5.88 8.94 -31.03
N VAL A 58 6.16 8.87 -32.33
CA VAL A 58 5.31 8.29 -33.36
C VAL A 58 5.64 6.80 -33.46
N TYR A 59 4.68 5.91 -33.15
CA TYR A 59 4.81 4.49 -33.44
C TYR A 59 4.64 4.25 -34.94
N LYS A 60 5.71 3.83 -35.62
CA LYS A 60 5.62 3.12 -36.91
C LYS A 60 6.29 1.76 -36.79
N ALA A 61 5.47 0.73 -36.84
CA ALA A 61 5.90 -0.65 -36.98
C ALA A 61 6.59 -0.85 -38.34
N ARG A 62 7.85 -1.29 -38.31
CA ARG A 62 8.50 -1.96 -39.44
C ARG A 62 9.31 -3.13 -38.91
N GLN A 63 8.92 -4.32 -39.34
CA GLN A 63 9.70 -5.54 -39.21
C GLN A 63 10.98 -5.40 -40.04
N THR A 64 12.13 -5.58 -39.40
CA THR A 64 13.38 -5.91 -40.09
C THR A 64 14.20 -6.82 -39.20
N LYS A 65 14.64 -7.93 -39.80
CA LYS A 65 15.41 -9.04 -39.25
C LYS A 65 16.90 -8.70 -39.41
N VAL A 66 17.67 -8.58 -38.33
CA VAL A 66 19.15 -8.61 -38.36
C VAL A 66 19.70 -9.18 -37.05
N GLU A 67 20.37 -10.32 -37.22
CA GLU A 67 21.63 -10.82 -36.67
C GLU A 67 22.13 -10.44 -35.27
N GLU A 68 22.62 -11.48 -34.59
CA GLU A 68 23.37 -11.49 -33.34
C GLU A 68 24.57 -10.54 -33.36
N TYR A 69 24.70 -9.74 -32.29
CA TYR A 69 25.99 -9.32 -31.78
C TYR A 69 25.98 -9.46 -30.26
N GLU A 70 26.87 -10.33 -29.76
CA GLU A 70 27.26 -10.40 -28.36
C GLU A 70 27.86 -9.06 -27.93
N VAL A 71 27.30 -8.47 -26.87
CA VAL A 71 27.98 -7.47 -26.05
C VAL A 71 27.95 -7.97 -24.61
N ALA A 72 29.09 -8.48 -24.16
CA ALA A 72 29.34 -8.78 -22.77
C ALA A 72 29.38 -7.46 -21.97
N ALA A 73 28.45 -7.27 -21.03
CA ALA A 73 28.57 -6.28 -19.98
C ALA A 73 27.70 -6.64 -18.76
N ALA A 74 28.36 -6.71 -17.61
CA ALA A 74 27.84 -6.63 -16.25
C ALA A 74 26.75 -7.65 -15.84
N THR A 75 27.21 -8.73 -15.21
CA THR A 75 26.42 -9.52 -14.27
C THR A 75 25.90 -8.64 -13.14
N ASP A 76 24.63 -8.28 -13.19
CA ASP A 76 23.97 -7.43 -12.19
C ASP A 76 22.77 -8.16 -11.58
N ARG A 77 22.95 -8.68 -10.34
CA ARG A 77 21.91 -9.08 -9.37
C ARG A 77 22.54 -9.19 -7.96
N PRO A 78 21.79 -9.03 -6.83
CA PRO A 78 20.42 -8.50 -6.62
C PRO A 78 20.39 -7.21 -5.74
N ILE A 79 19.55 -6.19 -6.00
CA ILE A 79 18.11 -5.99 -5.65
C ILE A 79 17.82 -6.00 -4.13
N VAL A 80 17.29 -4.89 -3.59
CA VAL A 80 16.63 -4.80 -2.26
C VAL A 80 15.43 -3.83 -2.39
N GLU A 81 14.26 -4.30 -2.82
CA GLU A 81 13.11 -4.70 -1.99
C GLU A 81 12.59 -3.58 -1.08
N ALA A 82 11.43 -3.00 -1.43
CA ALA A 82 10.47 -2.61 -0.41
C ALA A 82 10.23 -3.87 0.44
N VAL A 83 10.30 -3.78 1.76
CA VAL A 83 10.20 -4.94 2.66
C VAL A 83 8.86 -5.65 2.42
N LEU A 84 8.89 -6.65 1.55
CA LEU A 84 7.79 -7.51 1.10
C LEU A 84 7.97 -8.84 1.83
N GLU A 85 7.64 -8.86 3.12
CA GLU A 85 7.80 -10.07 3.90
C GLU A 85 6.67 -11.06 3.60
N ARG A 86 7.05 -12.23 3.09
CA ARG A 86 6.14 -13.36 2.96
C ARG A 86 5.77 -13.85 4.35
N LEU A 87 4.51 -13.71 4.73
CA LEU A 87 3.99 -14.26 5.97
C LEU A 87 3.92 -15.78 5.87
N LYS A 88 4.66 -16.47 6.73
CA LYS A 88 4.47 -17.91 6.94
C LYS A 88 3.37 -18.11 7.98
N ILE A 89 2.12 -18.13 7.54
CA ILE A 89 1.02 -18.52 8.42
C ILE A 89 1.10 -20.03 8.67
N GLN A 90 1.12 -20.43 9.94
CA GLN A 90 1.01 -21.83 10.35
C GLN A 90 -0.38 -22.05 10.97
N ALA A 91 -1.06 -23.13 10.58
CA ALA A 91 -2.25 -23.55 11.28
C ALA A 91 -1.84 -24.06 12.67
N SER A 92 -2.33 -23.45 13.75
CA SER A 92 -2.05 -23.94 15.11
C SER A 92 -2.72 -25.30 15.33
N THR A 93 -2.07 -26.14 16.11
CA THR A 93 -2.54 -27.48 16.52
C THR A 93 -3.87 -27.46 17.28
N ASN A 94 -4.31 -26.29 17.75
CA ASN A 94 -5.56 -26.09 18.50
C ASN A 94 -6.75 -25.59 17.64
N GLY A 95 -6.63 -25.60 16.31
CA GLY A 95 -7.70 -25.16 15.39
C GLY A 95 -7.89 -23.64 15.29
N LYS A 96 -7.05 -22.83 15.93
CA LYS A 96 -6.99 -21.37 15.74
C LYS A 96 -5.81 -21.01 14.84
N THR A 97 -6.05 -20.34 13.73
CA THR A 97 -4.97 -19.85 12.85
C THR A 97 -4.16 -18.77 13.60
N GLN A 98 -2.83 -18.90 13.65
CA GLN A 98 -1.94 -17.96 14.31
C GLN A 98 -0.66 -17.76 13.49
N ILE A 99 0.01 -16.63 13.70
CA ILE A 99 1.32 -16.35 13.09
C ILE A 99 2.36 -16.37 14.19
N GLU A 100 3.36 -17.23 14.09
CA GLU A 100 4.45 -17.28 15.07
C GLU A 100 5.29 -16.00 14.99
N PRO A 101 5.52 -15.30 16.12
CA PRO A 101 6.46 -14.19 16.17
C PRO A 101 7.89 -14.65 15.85
N PRO A 102 8.70 -13.82 15.16
CA PRO A 102 10.10 -14.12 14.95
C PRO A 102 10.88 -14.30 16.25
N LYS A 103 11.85 -15.21 16.21
CA LYS A 103 12.79 -15.42 17.33
C LYS A 103 13.85 -14.32 17.33
N VAL A 104 14.39 -14.01 18.51
CA VAL A 104 15.52 -13.09 18.66
C VAL A 104 16.69 -13.56 17.80
N GLN A 105 17.22 -12.67 16.98
CA GLN A 105 18.43 -12.89 16.18
C GLN A 105 19.57 -12.04 16.73
N LYS A 106 20.81 -12.49 16.61
CA LYS A 106 21.96 -11.72 17.10
C LYS A 106 22.12 -10.37 16.39
N VAL A 107 21.82 -10.33 15.09
CA VAL A 107 21.92 -9.15 14.24
C VAL A 107 20.69 -9.07 13.34
N LEU A 108 20.12 -7.88 13.20
CA LEU A 108 19.13 -7.56 12.16
C LEU A 108 19.67 -6.36 11.36
N SER A 109 19.34 -6.27 10.07
CA SER A 109 19.76 -5.12 9.26
C SER A 109 18.79 -4.84 8.13
N VAL A 110 18.56 -3.56 7.85
CA VAL A 110 17.77 -3.08 6.71
C VAL A 110 18.60 -2.07 5.95
N ARG A 111 18.75 -2.28 4.63
CA ARG A 111 19.38 -1.31 3.72
C ARG A 111 18.32 -0.37 3.16
N LEU A 112 18.60 0.93 3.24
CA LEU A 112 17.76 1.98 2.71
C LEU A 112 18.27 2.38 1.33
N ARG A 113 17.35 2.59 0.39
CA ARG A 113 17.65 3.27 -0.87
C ARG A 113 17.38 4.74 -0.65
N SER A 114 18.45 5.53 -0.53
CA SER A 114 18.32 6.98 -0.57
C SER A 114 19.13 7.52 -1.74
N ASN A 115 18.46 8.30 -2.60
CA ASN A 115 19.11 9.02 -3.70
C ASN A 115 19.87 10.24 -3.18
N ASP A 116 19.54 10.71 -1.99
CA ASP A 116 20.24 11.78 -1.29
C ASP A 116 21.26 11.20 -0.29
N LYS A 117 22.23 12.02 0.12
CA LYS A 117 23.39 11.66 0.99
C LYS A 117 23.00 11.31 2.45
N ASN A 118 21.94 10.54 2.64
CA ASN A 118 21.39 10.13 3.92
C ASN A 118 21.76 8.68 4.26
N ILE A 119 21.30 8.23 5.43
CA ILE A 119 21.55 6.90 5.98
C ILE A 119 21.18 5.81 4.98
N ASN A 120 22.11 4.87 4.76
CA ASN A 120 21.97 3.77 3.81
C ASN A 120 21.76 2.41 4.51
N LEU A 121 22.00 2.32 5.82
CA LEU A 121 21.88 1.07 6.56
C LEU A 121 21.47 1.30 8.01
N ILE A 122 20.43 0.58 8.44
CA ILE A 122 20.09 0.42 9.86
C ILE A 122 20.51 -0.97 10.29
N GLN A 123 21.29 -1.06 11.37
CA GLN A 123 21.75 -2.32 11.93
C GLN A 123 21.40 -2.40 13.42
N VAL A 124 20.85 -3.54 13.80
CA VAL A 124 20.54 -3.89 15.17
C VAL A 124 21.48 -5.00 15.61
N GLN A 125 22.02 -4.87 16.81
CA GLN A 125 22.82 -5.90 17.46
C GLN A 125 22.23 -6.21 18.83
N ASN A 126 21.67 -7.41 18.98
CA ASN A 126 21.16 -7.91 20.25
C ASN A 126 22.31 -8.47 21.09
N VAL A 127 22.25 -8.25 22.40
CA VAL A 127 23.28 -8.68 23.35
C VAL A 127 22.82 -9.92 24.10
N GLU A 128 23.46 -11.06 23.82
CA GLU A 128 23.23 -12.32 24.53
C GLU A 128 24.07 -12.42 25.82
N ARG A 129 24.00 -11.43 26.73
CA ARG A 129 24.72 -11.53 28.02
C ARG A 129 23.74 -11.55 29.20
N LYS A 130 23.95 -12.50 30.12
CA LYS A 130 23.13 -12.80 31.31
C LYS A 130 22.87 -11.64 32.31
N ILE A 131 23.46 -10.46 32.11
CA ILE A 131 23.49 -9.36 33.11
C ILE A 131 22.86 -8.07 32.56
N ALA A 132 22.74 -7.93 31.25
CA ALA A 132 21.98 -6.87 30.59
C ALA A 132 21.47 -7.43 29.26
N GLU A 133 20.19 -7.80 29.24
CA GLU A 133 19.46 -8.05 27.99
C GLU A 133 19.23 -6.70 27.33
N GLY A 134 19.34 -6.62 26.00
CA GLY A 134 19.22 -5.35 25.31
C GLY A 134 19.77 -5.40 23.89
N ALA A 135 19.59 -4.29 23.19
CA ALA A 135 19.98 -4.14 21.80
C ALA A 135 20.63 -2.78 21.56
N THR A 136 21.52 -2.73 20.57
CA THR A 136 22.05 -1.47 20.03
C THR A 136 21.54 -1.31 18.61
N VAL A 137 20.90 -0.18 18.34
CA VAL A 137 20.44 0.22 17.00
C VAL A 137 21.40 1.28 16.48
N LYS A 138 21.98 1.04 15.30
CA LYS A 138 22.90 1.97 14.63
C LYS A 138 22.35 2.32 13.26
N ALA A 139 22.36 3.60 12.95
CA ALA A 139 22.25 4.05 11.58
C ALA A 139 23.62 4.37 11.00
N MET A 140 23.84 3.95 9.77
CA MET A 140 25.09 4.14 9.05
C MET A 140 24.84 4.85 7.73
N ASN A 141 25.82 5.66 7.33
CA ASN A 141 25.95 6.25 6.02
C ASN A 141 27.33 5.87 5.48
N ASN A 142 27.39 4.97 4.50
CA ASN A 142 28.64 4.46 3.93
C ASN A 142 29.64 4.02 5.02
N ASP A 143 29.18 3.13 5.91
CA ASP A 143 29.93 2.56 7.05
C ASP A 143 30.28 3.55 8.18
N LEU A 144 29.96 4.83 8.05
CA LEU A 144 30.08 5.80 9.14
C LEU A 144 28.80 5.80 9.98
N VAL A 145 28.94 5.66 11.29
CA VAL A 145 27.81 5.70 12.23
C VAL A 145 27.27 7.13 12.32
N ALA A 146 26.03 7.34 11.86
CA ALA A 146 25.32 8.60 11.94
C ALA A 146 24.73 8.81 13.35
N TRP A 147 24.10 7.78 13.90
CA TRP A 147 23.59 7.80 15.28
C TRP A 147 23.53 6.39 15.86
N THR A 148 23.41 6.30 17.18
CA THR A 148 23.28 5.04 17.92
C THR A 148 22.27 5.21 19.04
N ASN A 149 21.37 4.24 19.17
CA ASN A 149 20.41 4.13 20.28
C ASN A 149 20.59 2.80 21.00
N HIS A 150 20.39 2.83 22.32
CA HIS A 150 20.38 1.65 23.17
C HIS A 150 18.95 1.33 23.61
N VAL A 151 18.57 0.06 23.50
CA VAL A 151 17.27 -0.47 23.88
C VAL A 151 17.50 -1.53 24.95
N PHE A 152 16.67 -1.51 25.99
CA PHE A 152 16.84 -2.38 27.17
C PHE A 152 16.32 -3.80 26.96
N GLU A 153 15.72 -4.08 25.80
CA GLU A 153 15.22 -5.38 25.41
C GLU A 153 15.82 -5.85 24.08
N ASN A 154 15.79 -7.16 23.84
CA ASN A 154 16.15 -7.70 22.54
C ASN A 154 15.11 -7.32 21.49
N ILE A 155 15.58 -6.93 20.31
CA ILE A 155 14.74 -6.58 19.17
C ILE A 155 14.49 -7.83 18.33
N ILE A 156 13.22 -8.10 18.02
CA ILE A 156 12.78 -9.26 17.22
C ILE A 156 12.43 -8.89 15.78
N LEU A 157 12.06 -7.63 15.54
CA LEU A 157 11.62 -7.12 14.24
C LEU A 157 12.21 -5.73 14.01
N LEU A 158 12.55 -5.44 12.76
CA LEU A 158 13.11 -4.17 12.30
C LEU A 158 12.52 -3.82 10.94
N ALA A 159 11.95 -2.62 10.82
CA ALA A 159 11.60 -2.01 9.53
C ALA A 159 12.16 -0.60 9.49
N ALA A 160 12.55 -0.13 8.30
CA ALA A 160 12.99 1.24 8.12
C ALA A 160 12.68 1.74 6.71
N ASN A 161 12.38 3.04 6.60
CA ASN A 161 12.36 3.79 5.35
C ASN A 161 13.19 5.08 5.53
N GLU A 162 13.16 5.98 4.54
CA GLU A 162 13.94 7.23 4.57
C GLU A 162 13.58 8.16 5.74
N ILE A 163 12.38 8.04 6.29
CA ILE A 163 11.82 8.95 7.31
C ILE A 163 11.82 8.30 8.70
N TYR A 164 11.43 7.02 8.81
CA TYR A 164 11.20 6.32 10.06
C TYR A 164 11.94 4.99 10.15
N THR A 165 12.39 4.68 11.37
CA THR A 165 12.94 3.38 11.77
C THR A 165 12.07 2.82 12.88
N ALA A 166 11.42 1.68 12.65
CA ALA A 166 10.56 1.00 13.60
C ALA A 166 11.20 -0.32 14.08
N ILE A 167 11.16 -0.53 15.39
CA ILE A 167 11.63 -1.77 16.01
C ILE A 167 10.54 -2.34 16.91
N VAL A 168 10.47 -3.67 16.99
CA VAL A 168 9.65 -4.35 17.99
C VAL A 168 10.53 -5.22 18.86
N THR A 169 10.33 -5.11 20.18
CA THR A 169 11.10 -5.86 21.16
C THR A 169 10.44 -7.19 21.55
N SER A 170 11.22 -8.08 22.17
CA SER A 170 10.74 -9.33 22.75
C SER A 170 9.68 -9.14 23.84
N CYS A 171 9.59 -7.93 24.41
CA CYS A 171 8.61 -7.55 25.42
C CYS A 171 7.40 -6.82 24.84
N GLN A 172 7.18 -6.90 23.52
CA GLN A 172 6.03 -6.31 22.83
C GLN A 172 5.99 -4.77 22.87
N SER A 173 7.15 -4.12 23.07
CA SER A 173 7.27 -2.66 22.88
C SER A 173 7.58 -2.38 21.41
N LEU A 174 6.77 -1.50 20.82
CA LEU A 174 7.02 -0.84 19.54
C LEU A 174 7.72 0.49 19.81
N GLN A 175 8.90 0.68 19.23
CA GLN A 175 9.59 1.97 19.25
C GLN A 175 9.82 2.45 17.83
N VAL A 176 9.56 3.74 17.59
CA VAL A 176 9.79 4.38 16.30
C VAL A 176 10.73 5.57 16.50
N PHE A 177 11.72 5.67 15.62
CA PHE A 177 12.70 6.73 15.58
C PHE A 177 12.63 7.45 14.25
N HIS A 178 12.95 8.74 14.23
CA HIS A 178 13.25 9.43 12.99
C HIS A 178 14.54 8.86 12.39
N THR A 179 14.49 8.36 11.16
CA THR A 179 15.63 7.67 10.53
C THR A 179 16.84 8.56 10.47
N SER A 180 16.74 9.84 10.11
CA SER A 180 17.94 10.68 9.94
C SER A 180 18.64 11.08 11.24
N THR A 181 17.90 11.21 12.35
CA THR A 181 18.42 11.80 13.60
C THR A 181 18.51 10.80 14.75
N GLY A 182 17.82 9.66 14.66
CA GLY A 182 17.68 8.71 15.76
C GLY A 182 16.77 9.22 16.88
N MET A 183 16.07 10.33 16.70
CA MET A 183 15.14 10.87 17.70
C MET A 183 13.96 9.92 17.89
N LYS A 184 13.69 9.50 19.13
CA LYS A 184 12.53 8.64 19.44
C LYS A 184 11.24 9.45 19.29
N LEU A 185 10.34 8.96 18.44
CA LEU A 185 9.03 9.55 18.16
C LEU A 185 7.92 8.87 18.96
N LEU A 186 8.01 7.54 19.10
CA LEU A 186 6.96 6.71 19.67
C LEU A 186 7.55 5.56 20.47
N ASP A 187 6.89 5.19 21.57
CA ASP A 187 7.23 4.06 22.44
C ASP A 187 5.94 3.50 23.05
N TRP A 188 5.35 2.50 22.38
CA TRP A 188 4.04 1.94 22.72
C TRP A 188 4.16 0.47 23.10
N LEU A 189 3.38 0.06 24.09
CA LEU A 189 3.21 -1.36 24.43
C LEU A 189 2.07 -1.95 23.59
N ILE A 190 2.35 -3.05 22.89
CA ILE A 190 1.37 -3.78 22.10
C ILE A 190 0.83 -4.95 22.92
N ASP A 191 -0.50 -5.12 22.96
CA ASP A 191 -1.18 -6.14 23.78
C ASP A 191 -0.86 -7.59 23.39
N LYS A 192 -0.33 -7.78 22.18
CA LYS A 192 -0.11 -9.08 21.55
C LYS A 192 1.28 -9.11 20.91
N PRO A 193 1.94 -10.29 20.87
CA PRO A 193 3.17 -10.45 20.12
C PRO A 193 3.01 -10.05 18.66
N VAL A 194 3.94 -9.24 18.15
CA VAL A 194 3.97 -8.81 16.75
C VAL A 194 4.76 -9.82 15.94
N SER A 195 4.18 -10.25 14.82
CA SER A 195 4.78 -11.23 13.91
C SER A 195 5.33 -10.61 12.64
N LEU A 196 4.86 -9.41 12.26
CA LEU A 196 5.40 -8.65 11.13
C LEU A 196 5.27 -7.15 11.37
N VAL A 197 6.26 -6.40 10.88
CA VAL A 197 6.26 -4.93 10.85
C VAL A 197 6.71 -4.44 9.47
N THR A 198 6.01 -3.46 8.93
CA THR A 198 6.37 -2.84 7.64
C THR A 198 6.14 -1.33 7.69
N LEU A 199 6.99 -0.58 6.99
CA LEU A 199 6.88 0.87 6.84
C LEU A 199 6.70 1.21 5.37
N ASN A 200 5.82 2.17 5.10
CA ASN A 200 5.70 2.80 3.79
C ASN A 200 5.21 4.25 3.96
N CYS A 201 5.95 5.21 3.41
CA CYS A 201 5.74 6.64 3.66
C CYS A 201 5.59 6.93 5.17
N ASP A 202 4.51 7.62 5.58
CA ASP A 202 4.20 7.96 6.97
C ASP A 202 3.41 6.87 7.71
N PHE A 203 3.26 5.68 7.13
CA PHE A 203 2.43 4.64 7.70
C PHE A 203 3.24 3.41 8.13
N LEU A 204 2.87 2.91 9.30
CA LEU A 204 3.42 1.69 9.89
C LEU A 204 2.32 0.63 9.96
N LEU A 205 2.62 -0.55 9.43
CA LEU A 205 1.78 -1.74 9.51
C LEU A 205 2.36 -2.70 10.56
N LEU A 206 1.52 -3.14 11.50
CA LEU A 206 1.81 -4.21 12.44
C LEU A 206 0.83 -5.35 12.23
N ILE A 207 1.34 -6.58 12.23
CA ILE A 207 0.51 -7.79 12.22
C ILE A 207 0.87 -8.60 13.46
N THR A 208 -0.12 -8.85 14.31
CA THR A 208 0.05 -9.60 15.54
C THR A 208 -0.12 -11.10 15.32
N SER A 209 0.33 -11.89 16.30
CA SER A 209 0.26 -13.35 16.26
C SER A 209 -1.18 -13.91 16.22
N ASP A 210 -2.15 -13.13 16.67
CA ASP A 210 -3.58 -13.42 16.62
C ASP A 210 -4.29 -12.79 15.41
N LEU A 211 -3.55 -12.47 14.35
CA LEU A 211 -4.07 -12.00 13.07
C LEU A 211 -4.74 -10.63 13.11
N ASN A 212 -4.49 -9.82 14.15
CA ASN A 212 -4.88 -8.42 14.14
C ASN A 212 -3.88 -7.61 13.34
N VAL A 213 -4.39 -6.58 12.69
CA VAL A 213 -3.65 -5.66 11.86
C VAL A 213 -3.87 -4.28 12.42
N ILE A 214 -2.78 -3.56 12.66
CA ILE A 214 -2.80 -2.20 13.18
C ILE A 214 -2.01 -1.36 12.18
N VAL A 215 -2.66 -0.35 11.62
CA VAL A 215 -2.01 0.68 10.82
C VAL A 215 -1.92 1.94 11.66
N ILE A 216 -0.72 2.51 11.76
CA ILE A 216 -0.45 3.75 12.49
C ILE A 216 0.00 4.79 11.48
N ASN A 217 -0.59 5.97 11.52
CA ASN A 217 -0.06 7.15 10.85
C ASN A 217 0.96 7.79 11.81
N LEU A 218 2.22 7.78 11.44
CA LEU A 218 3.36 8.23 12.25
C LEU A 218 3.53 9.75 12.25
N ASP A 219 3.07 10.44 11.22
CA ASP A 219 3.12 11.91 11.13
C ASP A 219 2.27 12.54 12.23
N ILE A 220 1.03 12.07 12.38
CA ILE A 220 0.10 12.53 13.43
C ILE A 220 0.04 11.61 14.65
N GLN A 221 0.81 10.51 14.67
CA GLN A 221 0.90 9.53 15.76
C GLN A 221 -0.44 8.92 16.20
N THR A 222 -1.34 8.65 15.24
CA THR A 222 -2.67 8.06 15.52
C THR A 222 -2.84 6.69 14.89
N ILE A 223 -3.68 5.85 15.50
CA ILE A 223 -4.14 4.61 14.87
C ILE A 223 -5.00 4.98 13.65
N HIS A 224 -4.50 4.64 12.46
CA HIS A 224 -5.18 4.87 11.20
C HIS A 224 -6.22 3.79 10.90
N ALA A 225 -5.90 2.53 11.22
CA ALA A 225 -6.82 1.41 11.07
C ALA A 225 -6.52 0.29 12.09
N LYS A 226 -7.57 -0.40 12.52
CA LYS A 226 -7.46 -1.64 13.32
C LYS A 226 -8.44 -2.66 12.79
N LEU A 227 -7.93 -3.79 12.29
CA LEU A 227 -8.73 -4.80 11.61
C LEU A 227 -8.18 -6.21 11.90
N SER A 228 -8.84 -7.24 11.36
CA SER A 228 -8.41 -8.63 11.51
C SER A 228 -8.41 -9.36 10.18
N PHE A 229 -7.42 -10.23 9.98
CA PHE A 229 -7.41 -11.17 8.86
C PHE A 229 -8.29 -12.40 9.09
N GLN A 230 -8.89 -12.56 10.28
CA GLN A 230 -9.69 -13.72 10.61
C GLN A 230 -10.79 -13.98 9.57
N SER A 231 -11.45 -12.92 9.07
CA SER A 231 -12.49 -13.03 8.04
C SER A 231 -11.99 -13.59 6.71
N LEU A 232 -10.71 -13.37 6.38
CA LEU A 232 -10.08 -13.87 5.15
C LEU A 232 -9.67 -15.34 5.27
N LEU A 233 -9.46 -15.83 6.49
CA LEU A 233 -8.89 -17.15 6.78
C LEU A 233 -9.93 -18.17 7.26
N ASN A 234 -11.22 -17.88 7.04
CA ASN A 234 -12.33 -18.76 7.42
C ASN A 234 -12.37 -20.05 6.58
N ASN A 235 -11.86 -20.02 5.35
CA ASN A 235 -11.86 -21.16 4.44
C ASN A 235 -10.63 -22.06 4.69
N LYS A 236 -10.85 -23.37 4.83
CA LYS A 236 -9.78 -24.34 5.00
C LYS A 236 -8.80 -24.28 3.83
N GLY A 237 -7.51 -24.15 4.14
CA GLY A 237 -6.45 -24.14 3.14
C GLY A 237 -6.11 -22.76 2.56
N VAL A 238 -6.83 -21.70 2.95
CA VAL A 238 -6.46 -20.32 2.62
C VAL A 238 -5.48 -19.78 3.66
N SER A 239 -4.41 -19.15 3.20
CA SER A 239 -3.42 -18.48 4.05
C SER A 239 -2.94 -17.18 3.39
N ILE A 240 -2.42 -16.25 4.18
CA ILE A 240 -1.79 -15.03 3.67
C ILE A 240 -0.41 -15.39 3.15
N SER A 241 -0.14 -15.08 1.89
CA SER A 241 1.17 -15.24 1.28
C SER A 241 2.03 -13.99 1.43
N ALA A 242 1.42 -12.80 1.42
CA ALA A 242 2.08 -11.52 1.62
C ALA A 242 1.10 -10.46 2.14
N ALA A 243 1.64 -9.46 2.84
CA ALA A 243 0.94 -8.25 3.22
C ALA A 243 1.81 -7.04 2.88
N ALA A 244 1.18 -5.93 2.52
CA ALA A 244 1.85 -4.68 2.17
C ALA A 244 0.99 -3.47 2.58
N LEU A 245 1.55 -2.29 2.41
CA LEU A 245 0.92 -1.01 2.74
C LEU A 245 1.12 -0.06 1.55
N THR A 246 0.09 0.67 1.17
CA THR A 246 0.17 1.74 0.17
C THR A 246 0.72 3.03 0.78
N ASP A 247 1.00 4.01 -0.08
CA ASP A 247 1.55 5.31 0.33
C ASP A 247 0.54 6.11 1.18
N ASN A 248 -0.76 5.84 1.03
CA ASN A 248 -1.83 6.43 1.83
C ASN A 248 -2.31 5.55 3.02
N GLY A 249 -1.56 4.51 3.38
CA GLY A 249 -1.85 3.70 4.58
C GLY A 249 -2.93 2.64 4.43
N VAL A 250 -3.30 2.27 3.20
CA VAL A 250 -4.24 1.18 2.91
C VAL A 250 -3.51 -0.18 2.95
N PRO A 251 -3.95 -1.13 3.80
CA PRO A 251 -3.42 -2.48 3.81
C PRO A 251 -3.78 -3.27 2.56
N LEU A 252 -2.79 -4.01 2.06
CA LEU A 252 -2.90 -4.96 0.96
C LEU A 252 -2.56 -6.35 1.44
N VAL A 253 -3.26 -7.35 0.92
CA VAL A 253 -3.01 -8.77 1.20
C VAL A 253 -3.06 -9.57 -0.08
N VAL A 254 -2.13 -10.50 -0.20
CA VAL A 254 -2.19 -11.56 -1.18
C VAL A 254 -2.34 -12.88 -0.44
N LEU A 255 -3.29 -13.69 -0.88
CA LEU A 255 -3.57 -15.00 -0.34
C LEU A 255 -2.82 -16.08 -1.14
N ASN A 256 -2.64 -17.26 -0.55
CA ASN A 256 -1.94 -18.38 -1.18
C ASN A 256 -2.68 -18.98 -2.38
N ASN A 257 -3.98 -18.73 -2.47
CA ASN A 257 -4.86 -19.09 -3.58
C ASN A 257 -4.80 -18.09 -4.75
N GLY A 258 -3.92 -17.08 -4.69
CA GLY A 258 -3.73 -16.07 -5.73
C GLY A 258 -4.65 -14.86 -5.62
N GLU A 259 -5.60 -14.84 -4.68
CA GLU A 259 -6.47 -13.69 -4.48
C GLU A 259 -5.70 -12.52 -3.89
N SER A 260 -5.96 -11.34 -4.41
CA SER A 260 -5.36 -10.10 -3.92
C SER A 260 -6.47 -9.15 -3.46
N LEU A 261 -6.33 -8.59 -2.26
CA LEU A 261 -7.34 -7.77 -1.62
C LEU A 261 -6.70 -6.50 -1.04
N TYR A 262 -7.49 -5.43 -0.99
CA TYR A 262 -7.19 -4.24 -0.20
C TYR A 262 -8.27 -4.00 0.83
N PHE A 263 -7.96 -3.24 1.87
CA PHE A 263 -8.96 -2.85 2.85
C PHE A 263 -9.50 -1.46 2.56
N ASP A 264 -10.78 -1.33 2.24
CA ASP A 264 -11.41 -0.01 2.10
C ASP A 264 -11.70 0.57 3.48
N LEU A 265 -10.93 1.60 3.85
CA LEU A 265 -11.01 2.27 5.14
C LEU A 265 -12.33 3.02 5.35
N LYS A 266 -13.02 3.45 4.29
CA LYS A 266 -14.25 4.24 4.40
C LYS A 266 -15.45 3.39 4.80
N ILE A 267 -15.53 2.19 4.22
CA ILE A 267 -16.62 1.24 4.47
C ILE A 267 -16.21 0.07 5.37
N ASN A 268 -14.94 -0.01 5.75
CA ASN A 268 -14.38 -0.97 6.70
C ASN A 268 -14.54 -2.44 6.24
N VAL A 269 -14.25 -2.70 4.96
CA VAL A 269 -14.35 -4.06 4.37
C VAL A 269 -13.14 -4.40 3.51
N TRP A 270 -12.86 -5.69 3.40
CA TRP A 270 -11.92 -6.22 2.41
C TRP A 270 -12.56 -6.21 1.02
N VAL A 271 -11.89 -5.58 0.06
CA VAL A 271 -12.31 -5.50 -1.33
C VAL A 271 -11.31 -6.28 -2.18
N GLN A 272 -11.85 -7.15 -3.04
CA GLN A 272 -11.05 -8.02 -3.88
C GLN A 272 -10.64 -7.31 -5.18
N ILE A 273 -9.38 -7.45 -5.56
CA ILE A 273 -8.77 -6.91 -6.79
C ILE A 273 -8.64 -8.02 -7.83
N GLU A 274 -8.07 -9.16 -7.42
CA GLU A 274 -7.88 -10.32 -8.29
C GLU A 274 -8.50 -11.56 -7.63
N THR A 275 -9.18 -12.37 -8.46
CA THR A 275 -9.73 -13.67 -8.03
C THR A 275 -9.20 -14.79 -8.92
N ALA A 276 -9.27 -16.03 -8.44
CA ALA A 276 -8.97 -17.20 -9.27
C ALA A 276 -9.88 -17.33 -10.52
N SER A 277 -11.09 -16.75 -10.48
CA SER A 277 -12.08 -16.80 -11.56
C SER A 277 -12.11 -15.54 -12.44
N ASN A 278 -11.67 -14.40 -11.92
CA ASN A 278 -11.56 -13.11 -12.60
C ASN A 278 -10.08 -12.73 -12.67
N SER A 279 -9.30 -13.57 -13.35
CA SER A 279 -7.87 -13.36 -13.48
C SER A 279 -7.62 -12.16 -14.39
N LEU A 280 -6.78 -11.26 -13.92
CA LEU A 280 -6.28 -10.13 -14.70
C LEU A 280 -5.31 -10.59 -15.80
N ALA A 281 -5.16 -11.90 -15.97
CA ALA A 281 -4.44 -12.53 -17.08
C ALA A 281 -4.98 -12.14 -18.47
N SER A 282 -6.25 -11.69 -18.58
CA SER A 282 -6.81 -11.15 -19.82
C SER A 282 -6.13 -9.84 -20.25
N ILE A 283 -5.59 -9.08 -19.29
CA ILE A 283 -4.94 -7.77 -19.50
C ILE A 283 -3.44 -7.77 -19.15
N ASP A 284 -2.85 -8.96 -18.98
CA ASP A 284 -1.46 -9.21 -18.58
C ASP A 284 -0.44 -8.40 -19.41
N SER A 285 -0.64 -8.33 -20.73
CA SER A 285 0.22 -7.55 -21.62
C SER A 285 0.23 -6.04 -21.32
N TYR A 286 -0.90 -5.49 -20.88
CA TYR A 286 -0.99 -4.08 -20.48
C TYR A 286 -0.36 -3.87 -19.11
N LEU A 287 -0.58 -4.80 -18.19
CA LEU A 287 0.05 -4.77 -16.87
C LEU A 287 1.58 -4.80 -16.98
N ASP A 288 2.15 -5.54 -17.91
CA ASP A 288 3.59 -5.56 -18.13
C ASP A 288 4.15 -4.22 -18.63
N VAL A 289 3.39 -3.48 -19.43
CA VAL A 289 3.77 -2.11 -19.85
C VAL A 289 3.72 -1.15 -18.65
N ILE A 290 2.67 -1.27 -17.83
CA ILE A 290 2.50 -0.44 -16.63
C ILE A 290 3.60 -0.74 -15.62
N LYS A 291 3.92 -2.02 -15.37
CA LYS A 291 5.02 -2.42 -14.49
C LYS A 291 6.38 -1.84 -14.90
N LYS A 292 6.62 -1.71 -16.21
CA LYS A 292 7.84 -1.08 -16.72
C LYS A 292 7.82 0.44 -16.58
N SER A 293 6.64 1.06 -16.69
CA SER A 293 6.47 2.51 -16.64
C SER A 293 6.46 3.02 -15.20
N VAL A 294 5.78 2.30 -14.30
CA VAL A 294 5.61 2.63 -12.88
C VAL A 294 6.01 1.42 -12.03
N PRO A 295 7.31 1.09 -11.96
CA PRO A 295 7.79 -0.13 -11.28
C PRO A 295 7.52 -0.14 -9.79
N TYR A 296 7.34 1.03 -9.18
CA TYR A 296 7.07 1.19 -7.74
C TYR A 296 5.60 1.41 -7.40
N GLY A 297 4.72 1.35 -8.40
CA GLY A 297 3.29 1.55 -8.20
C GLY A 297 2.63 0.39 -7.46
N VAL A 298 1.41 0.62 -6.99
CA VAL A 298 0.65 -0.32 -6.16
C VAL A 298 0.34 -1.61 -6.90
N ILE A 299 -0.02 -1.50 -8.19
CA ILE A 299 -0.28 -2.64 -9.07
C ILE A 299 1.00 -3.43 -9.27
N SER A 300 2.10 -2.76 -9.62
CA SER A 300 3.42 -3.40 -9.79
C SER A 300 3.84 -4.19 -8.55
N ARG A 301 3.64 -3.64 -7.35
CA ARG A 301 3.90 -4.32 -6.08
C ARG A 301 2.98 -5.51 -5.87
N LEU A 302 1.68 -5.36 -6.08
CA LEU A 302 0.68 -6.40 -5.86
C LEU A 302 0.89 -7.61 -6.79
N PHE A 303 1.20 -7.40 -8.07
CA PHE A 303 1.50 -8.51 -8.99
C PHE A 303 2.86 -9.14 -8.76
N SER A 304 3.80 -8.42 -8.17
CA SER A 304 5.06 -9.04 -7.72
C SER A 304 4.83 -9.99 -6.54
N LEU A 305 3.75 -9.78 -5.78
CA LEU A 305 3.33 -10.63 -4.66
C LEU A 305 2.46 -11.80 -5.09
N SER A 306 1.61 -11.61 -6.11
CA SER A 306 0.75 -12.67 -6.61
C SER A 306 1.54 -13.69 -7.43
N LYS A 307 1.20 -14.98 -7.26
CA LYS A 307 1.73 -16.02 -8.16
C LYS A 307 0.96 -15.92 -9.47
N PRO A 308 1.64 -16.02 -10.64
CA PRO A 308 0.95 -16.01 -11.92
C PRO A 308 -0.07 -17.15 -11.95
N TYR A 309 -1.34 -16.81 -12.14
CA TYR A 309 -2.39 -17.80 -12.31
C TYR A 309 -2.28 -18.43 -13.71
N LYS A 310 -2.61 -19.73 -13.81
CA LYS A 310 -2.69 -20.38 -15.12
C LYS A 310 -3.86 -19.77 -15.89
N LYS A 311 -3.57 -19.25 -17.09
CA LYS A 311 -4.57 -18.79 -18.05
C LYS A 311 -5.57 -19.93 -18.31
N PHE A 312 -6.85 -19.69 -18.02
CA PHE A 312 -7.92 -20.50 -18.59
C PHE A 312 -8.22 -19.92 -19.97
N ASP A 313 -8.02 -20.73 -21.01
CA ASP A 313 -8.34 -20.32 -22.38
C ASP A 313 -9.86 -20.30 -22.56
N ILE A 314 -10.42 -19.09 -22.55
CA ILE A 314 -11.81 -18.86 -22.96
C ILE A 314 -11.81 -18.74 -24.48
N SER A 315 -12.40 -19.74 -25.15
CA SER A 315 -12.39 -19.92 -26.61
C SER A 315 -13.13 -18.83 -27.41
N TYR A 316 -14.00 -18.04 -26.77
CA TYR A 316 -14.88 -17.07 -27.46
C TYR A 316 -14.34 -15.63 -27.42
N GLN A 317 -14.15 -15.00 -28.59
CA GLN A 317 -13.63 -13.64 -28.72
C GLN A 317 -14.52 -12.58 -28.05
N SER A 318 -15.86 -12.73 -28.13
CA SER A 318 -16.80 -11.79 -27.49
C SER A 318 -16.73 -11.85 -25.97
N ALA A 319 -16.68 -13.06 -25.39
CA ALA A 319 -16.48 -13.26 -23.96
C ALA A 319 -15.15 -12.64 -23.49
N LYS A 320 -14.07 -12.86 -24.27
CA LYS A 320 -12.77 -12.27 -23.99
C LYS A 320 -12.79 -10.73 -23.92
N THR A 321 -13.53 -10.06 -24.82
CA THR A 321 -13.63 -8.58 -24.78
C THR A 321 -14.38 -8.06 -23.55
N ILE A 322 -15.42 -8.77 -23.10
CA ILE A 322 -16.20 -8.41 -21.91
C ILE A 322 -15.37 -8.63 -20.65
N ASP A 323 -14.65 -9.75 -20.57
CA ASP A 323 -13.78 -10.09 -19.45
C ASP A 323 -12.63 -9.08 -19.29
N GLU A 324 -12.02 -8.65 -20.40
CA GLU A 324 -11.01 -7.57 -20.39
C GLU A 324 -11.58 -6.25 -19.87
N GLU A 325 -12.77 -5.85 -20.31
CA GLU A 325 -13.40 -4.62 -19.83
C GLU A 325 -13.76 -4.67 -18.35
N ASN A 326 -14.30 -5.80 -17.88
CA ASN A 326 -14.62 -6.01 -16.47
C ASN A 326 -13.36 -5.98 -15.60
N ALA A 327 -12.27 -6.60 -16.06
CA ALA A 327 -10.97 -6.56 -15.40
C ALA A 327 -10.44 -5.13 -15.27
N LEU A 328 -10.53 -4.33 -16.33
CA LEU A 328 -10.10 -2.92 -16.32
C LEU A 328 -10.96 -2.08 -15.36
N GLU A 329 -12.27 -2.30 -15.31
CA GLU A 329 -13.14 -1.59 -14.35
C GLU A 329 -12.81 -1.90 -12.90
N VAL A 330 -12.59 -3.17 -12.56
CA VAL A 330 -12.17 -3.59 -11.22
C VAL A 330 -10.86 -2.91 -10.85
N LEU A 331 -9.89 -2.87 -11.76
CA LEU A 331 -8.62 -2.20 -11.54
C LEU A 331 -8.75 -0.68 -11.38
N ILE A 332 -9.57 -0.02 -12.19
CA ILE A 332 -9.83 1.44 -12.05
C ILE A 332 -10.38 1.74 -10.65
N ASN A 333 -11.38 0.97 -10.20
CA ASN A 333 -11.97 1.16 -8.88
C ASN A 333 -10.94 0.93 -7.76
N ALA A 334 -10.12 -0.11 -7.89
CA ALA A 334 -9.05 -0.39 -6.93
C ALA A 334 -8.02 0.75 -6.92
N LEU A 335 -7.54 1.21 -8.08
CA LEU A 335 -6.55 2.28 -8.19
C LEU A 335 -7.04 3.62 -7.64
N ILE A 336 -8.31 3.94 -7.84
CA ILE A 336 -8.95 5.11 -7.20
C ILE A 336 -8.94 4.96 -5.69
N ALA A 337 -9.25 3.76 -5.16
CA ALA A 337 -9.26 3.51 -3.73
C ALA A 337 -7.86 3.55 -3.12
N LEU A 338 -6.86 3.04 -3.84
CA LEU A 338 -5.45 2.94 -3.46
C LEU A 338 -4.66 4.23 -3.68
N ASP A 339 -5.30 5.25 -4.27
CA ASP A 339 -4.74 6.58 -4.50
C ASP A 339 -3.43 6.55 -5.30
N SER A 340 -3.43 5.79 -6.40
CA SER A 340 -2.30 5.69 -7.33
C SER A 340 -2.63 6.40 -8.65
N PRO A 341 -2.41 7.74 -8.74
CA PRO A 341 -2.87 8.54 -9.87
C PRO A 341 -2.12 8.22 -11.17
N GLU A 342 -0.83 7.87 -11.10
CA GLU A 342 -0.02 7.52 -12.28
C GLU A 342 -0.49 6.21 -12.92
N GLU A 343 -0.67 5.16 -12.12
CA GLU A 343 -1.20 3.88 -12.62
C GLU A 343 -2.65 4.00 -13.07
N LEU A 344 -3.45 4.79 -12.36
CA LEU A 344 -4.83 5.08 -12.73
C LEU A 344 -4.91 5.72 -14.11
N ARG A 345 -4.08 6.73 -14.37
CA ARG A 345 -4.00 7.42 -15.66
C ARG A 345 -3.67 6.44 -16.80
N LEU A 346 -2.67 5.58 -16.62
CA LEU A 346 -2.28 4.57 -17.61
C LEU A 346 -3.40 3.55 -17.89
N ILE A 347 -4.07 3.06 -16.85
CA ILE A 347 -5.17 2.11 -17.00
C ILE A 347 -6.38 2.76 -17.69
N ILE A 348 -6.71 4.03 -17.38
CA ILE A 348 -7.80 4.74 -18.04
C ILE A 348 -7.52 4.89 -19.53
N ILE A 349 -6.28 5.21 -19.93
CA ILE A 349 -5.90 5.29 -21.35
C ILE A 349 -6.20 3.96 -22.07
N VAL A 350 -5.77 2.84 -21.50
CA VAL A 350 -6.03 1.50 -22.05
C VAL A 350 -7.53 1.21 -22.13
N PHE A 351 -8.28 1.54 -21.08
CA PHE A 351 -9.72 1.31 -21.03
C PHE A 351 -10.49 2.12 -22.07
N VAL A 352 -10.17 3.40 -22.23
CA VAL A 352 -10.81 4.28 -23.21
C VAL A 352 -10.51 3.82 -24.64
N GLN A 353 -9.25 3.48 -24.94
CA GLN A 353 -8.88 2.89 -26.23
C GLN A 353 -9.70 1.62 -26.50
N ARG A 354 -9.88 0.76 -25.49
CA ARG A 354 -10.66 -0.47 -25.64
C ARG A 354 -12.14 -0.21 -25.91
N LEU A 355 -12.75 0.72 -25.18
CA LEU A 355 -14.16 1.09 -25.38
C LEU A 355 -14.39 1.70 -26.78
N LEU A 356 -13.45 2.51 -27.29
CA LEU A 356 -13.53 3.09 -28.62
C LEU A 356 -13.38 2.04 -29.72
N VAL A 357 -12.38 1.15 -29.62
CA VAL A 357 -12.19 0.03 -30.55
C VAL A 357 -13.44 -0.86 -30.61
N ASN A 358 -14.10 -1.07 -29.47
CA ASN A 358 -15.31 -1.89 -29.37
C ASN A 358 -16.62 -1.11 -29.67
N GLY A 359 -16.55 0.18 -30.02
CA GLY A 359 -17.72 1.01 -30.32
C GLY A 359 -18.65 1.29 -29.12
N ARG A 360 -18.18 1.10 -27.88
CA ARG A 360 -18.99 1.24 -26.64
C ARG A 360 -19.07 2.69 -26.15
N HIS A 361 -19.53 3.59 -27.01
CA HIS A 361 -19.56 5.04 -26.74
C HIS A 361 -20.42 5.43 -25.53
N HIS A 362 -21.60 4.81 -25.35
CA HIS A 362 -22.48 5.10 -24.21
C HIS A 362 -21.79 4.82 -22.86
N LYS A 363 -21.12 3.65 -22.77
CA LYS A 363 -20.34 3.25 -21.59
C LYS A 363 -19.18 4.20 -21.33
N LEU A 364 -18.48 4.63 -22.38
CA LEU A 364 -17.40 5.62 -22.28
C LEU A 364 -17.91 6.93 -21.64
N ASN A 365 -19.07 7.44 -22.08
CA ASN A 365 -19.64 8.67 -21.50
C ASN A 365 -19.89 8.53 -19.99
N LEU A 366 -20.57 7.44 -19.60
CA LEU A 366 -20.88 7.17 -18.18
C LEU A 366 -19.62 7.07 -17.33
N VAL A 367 -18.57 6.40 -17.85
CA VAL A 367 -17.29 6.26 -17.16
C VAL A 367 -16.61 7.61 -16.99
N VAL A 368 -16.56 8.46 -18.03
CA VAL A 368 -15.94 9.79 -17.96
C VAL A 368 -16.63 10.64 -16.91
N HIS A 369 -17.96 10.71 -16.92
CA HIS A 369 -18.73 11.47 -15.93
C HIS A 369 -18.53 10.93 -14.50
N ARG A 370 -18.48 9.60 -14.35
CA ARG A 370 -18.21 8.96 -13.05
C ARG A 370 -16.78 9.28 -12.56
N LEU A 371 -15.78 9.24 -13.44
CA LEU A 371 -14.40 9.55 -13.09
C LEU A 371 -14.26 11.02 -12.67
N GLU A 372 -14.82 11.95 -13.43
CA GLU A 372 -14.78 13.39 -13.11
C GLU A 372 -15.37 13.66 -11.73
N SER A 373 -16.56 13.12 -11.44
CA SER A 373 -17.21 13.28 -10.13
C SER A 373 -16.43 12.60 -8.99
N THR A 374 -15.91 11.39 -9.20
CA THR A 374 -15.18 10.63 -8.16
C THR A 374 -13.83 11.25 -7.83
N LEU A 375 -13.08 11.69 -8.84
CA LEU A 375 -11.75 12.28 -8.66
C LEU A 375 -11.84 13.68 -8.05
N THR A 376 -12.83 14.47 -8.47
CA THR A 376 -13.13 15.76 -7.84
C THR A 376 -13.46 15.60 -6.36
N ALA A 377 -14.28 14.61 -6.00
CA ALA A 377 -14.61 14.32 -4.59
C ALA A 377 -13.41 13.85 -3.75
N ARG A 378 -12.36 13.34 -4.39
CA ARG A 378 -11.11 12.92 -3.75
C ARG A 378 -9.99 13.94 -3.87
N SER A 379 -10.25 15.13 -4.42
CA SER A 379 -9.24 16.18 -4.67
C SER A 379 -8.08 15.72 -5.57
N ILE A 380 -8.34 14.75 -6.46
CA ILE A 380 -7.38 14.31 -7.48
C ILE A 380 -7.63 15.13 -8.75
N ASP A 381 -6.58 15.73 -9.32
CA ASP A 381 -6.69 16.53 -10.53
C ASP A 381 -7.11 15.68 -11.73
N PHE A 382 -8.32 15.94 -12.24
CA PHE A 382 -8.87 15.24 -13.41
C PHE A 382 -8.35 15.81 -14.74
N SER A 383 -7.77 17.01 -14.74
CA SER A 383 -7.37 17.72 -15.96
C SER A 383 -6.42 16.91 -16.87
N PRO A 384 -5.35 16.28 -16.34
CA PRO A 384 -4.42 15.49 -17.16
C PRO A 384 -5.10 14.26 -17.78
N ILE A 385 -6.02 13.63 -17.05
CA ILE A 385 -6.78 12.47 -17.53
C ILE A 385 -7.75 12.92 -18.64
N LYS A 386 -8.43 14.05 -18.44
CA LYS A 386 -9.36 14.62 -19.42
C LYS A 386 -8.66 14.96 -20.74
N GLU A 387 -7.46 15.54 -20.68
CA GLU A 387 -6.63 15.83 -21.85
C GLU A 387 -6.24 14.57 -22.62
N ASP A 388 -5.83 13.51 -21.91
CA ASP A 388 -5.50 12.23 -22.56
C ASP A 388 -6.72 11.60 -23.23
N ILE A 389 -7.88 11.61 -22.56
CA ILE A 389 -9.13 11.11 -23.14
C ILE A 389 -9.49 11.88 -24.40
N GLN A 390 -9.40 13.21 -24.37
CA GLN A 390 -9.66 14.05 -25.54
C GLN A 390 -8.69 13.77 -26.70
N ARG A 391 -7.40 13.56 -26.41
CA ARG A 391 -6.40 13.19 -27.41
C ARG A 391 -6.74 11.86 -28.07
N ILE A 392 -7.07 10.84 -27.27
CA ILE A 392 -7.43 9.51 -27.78
C ILE A 392 -8.72 9.59 -28.61
N CYS A 393 -9.76 10.26 -28.12
CA CYS A 393 -11.00 10.45 -28.87
C CYS A 393 -10.75 11.09 -30.25
N LYS A 394 -9.89 12.12 -30.34
CA LYS A 394 -9.47 12.73 -31.61
C LYS A 394 -8.78 11.75 -32.55
N GLU A 395 -7.90 10.89 -32.05
CA GLU A 395 -7.22 9.86 -32.86
C GLU A 395 -8.22 8.87 -33.50
N PHE A 396 -9.32 8.57 -32.81
CA PHE A 396 -10.39 7.71 -33.32
C PHE A 396 -11.45 8.45 -34.15
N SER A 397 -11.27 9.75 -34.43
CA SER A 397 -12.24 10.59 -35.13
C SER A 397 -13.62 10.63 -34.45
N VAL A 398 -13.64 10.56 -33.12
CA VAL A 398 -14.86 10.65 -32.31
C VAL A 398 -14.72 11.84 -31.35
N THR A 399 -15.66 12.77 -31.36
CA THR A 399 -15.66 13.87 -30.37
C THR A 399 -16.42 13.46 -29.10
N LEU A 400 -16.06 14.03 -27.95
CA LEU A 400 -16.82 13.85 -26.71
C LEU A 400 -18.27 14.32 -26.86
N GLU A 401 -18.50 15.39 -27.63
CA GLU A 401 -19.84 15.89 -27.95
C GLU A 401 -20.66 14.91 -28.80
N GLU A 402 -20.04 14.19 -29.74
CA GLU A 402 -20.71 13.14 -30.51
C GLU A 402 -21.04 11.91 -29.64
N ILE A 403 -20.18 11.59 -28.67
CA ILE A 403 -20.43 10.53 -27.68
C ILE A 403 -21.63 10.92 -26.81
N GLU A 404 -21.69 12.16 -26.34
CA GLU A 404 -22.81 12.70 -25.57
C GLU A 404 -24.11 12.64 -26.37
N ARG A 405 -24.10 13.09 -27.64
CA ARG A 405 -25.29 13.01 -28.53
C ARG A 405 -25.73 11.57 -28.77
N ARG A 406 -24.81 10.63 -29.01
CA ARG A 406 -25.14 9.20 -29.22
C ARG A 406 -25.65 8.51 -27.96
N SER A 407 -25.31 9.01 -26.77
CA SER A 407 -25.80 8.47 -25.50
C SER A 407 -27.21 8.96 -25.12
N ALA A 408 -27.70 10.04 -25.75
CA ALA A 408 -29.01 10.63 -25.51
C ALA A 408 -30.13 10.03 -26.40
N THR A 409 -29.79 9.22 -27.40
CA THR A 409 -30.77 8.49 -28.21
C THR A 409 -31.17 7.20 -27.49
N PRO A 410 -32.44 7.02 -27.08
CA PRO A 410 -32.90 5.73 -26.56
C PRO A 410 -32.80 4.68 -27.68
N LEU A 411 -32.35 3.47 -27.32
CA LEU A 411 -32.49 2.28 -28.17
C LEU A 411 -33.99 1.99 -28.34
N ILE A 412 -34.60 2.60 -29.35
CA ILE A 412 -35.89 2.16 -29.89
C ILE A 412 -35.60 1.64 -31.29
N SER A 413 -35.55 0.32 -31.41
CA SER A 413 -36.00 -0.41 -32.59
C SER A 413 -36.24 -1.87 -32.16
N ASP A 414 -37.29 -2.08 -31.37
CA ASP A 414 -38.07 -3.30 -31.54
C ASP A 414 -38.79 -3.13 -32.89
N ASP A 415 -38.15 -3.60 -33.95
CA ASP A 415 -38.85 -3.83 -35.21
C ASP A 415 -39.87 -4.93 -34.94
N ILE A 416 -41.10 -4.49 -34.73
CA ILE A 416 -42.32 -5.27 -34.83
C ILE A 416 -42.30 -5.89 -36.23
N LEU A 417 -41.98 -7.19 -36.29
CA LEU A 417 -42.30 -8.03 -37.42
C LEU A 417 -43.81 -7.91 -37.65
N SER A 418 -44.15 -7.27 -38.76
CA SER A 418 -45.49 -7.26 -39.34
C SER A 418 -45.88 -8.69 -39.69
N ASP A 419 -46.75 -9.27 -38.86
CA ASP A 419 -47.62 -10.38 -39.24
C ASP A 419 -48.61 -9.84 -40.29
N ASP A 420 -48.27 -10.01 -41.57
CA ASP A 420 -49.23 -9.95 -42.69
C ASP A 420 -48.56 -10.57 -43.92
N GLU A 421 -48.45 -11.90 -43.96
CA GLU A 421 -48.36 -12.68 -45.20
C GLU A 421 -48.50 -14.19 -44.93
N LEU A 422 -49.71 -14.65 -44.56
CA LEU A 422 -50.17 -16.03 -44.82
C LEU A 422 -51.70 -16.04 -44.95
N LEU A 423 -52.17 -15.89 -46.19
CA LEU A 423 -53.45 -16.42 -46.67
C LEU A 423 -53.19 -17.31 -47.89
#